data_AF-A0A5E7B156-F1
#
_entry.id   AF-A0A5E7B156-F1
#
_cell.length_a   1.000
_cell.length_b   1.000
_cell.length_c   1.000
_cell.angle_alpha   90.00
_cell.angle_beta   90.00
_cell.angle_gamma   90.00
#
_symmetry.space_group_name_H-M   'P 1'
#
loop_
_entity.id
_entity.type
_entity.pdbx_description
1 polymer ?
#
loop_
_entity_poly.entity_id
_entity_poly.type
_entity_poly.pdbx_seq_one_letter_code
_entity_poly.pdbx_strand_id
1 'polypeptide(L)'
;MSQAEMFEKLGAPLNNLRWSWGSVRASDGTVFMRVWQDGTQKIDEKRFIWISEENPPAHDLGADERLRHVKLVQAGAACYLIMCQAVDSGAAPRAVQTFNRNEVFKSGDIVLVKGAYWLELKGRVPLREVCV
;
A
#
# COMPACT_ATOMS: atom_id res chain seq x y z
N MET A 1 -7.20 -17.63 -1.46
CA MET A 1 -6.32 -16.63 -2.09
C MET A 1 -5.33 -16.11 -1.06
N SER A 2 -4.04 -16.35 -1.30
CA SER A 2 -2.92 -15.74 -0.56
C SER A 2 -2.62 -14.33 -1.08
N GLN A 3 -1.77 -13.58 -0.38
CA GLN A 3 -1.35 -12.25 -0.85
C GLN A 3 -0.54 -12.35 -2.14
N ALA A 4 0.36 -13.34 -2.24
CA ALA A 4 1.11 -13.62 -3.46
C ALA A 4 0.17 -13.85 -4.65
N GLU A 5 -0.81 -14.74 -4.50
CA GLU A 5 -1.80 -15.04 -5.55
C GLU A 5 -2.63 -13.80 -5.95
N MET A 6 -2.91 -12.90 -5.02
CA MET A 6 -3.60 -11.64 -5.33
C MET A 6 -2.74 -10.74 -6.22
N PHE A 7 -1.46 -10.56 -5.87
CA PHE A 7 -0.53 -9.73 -6.64
C PHE A 7 -0.24 -10.31 -8.04
N GLU A 8 -0.20 -11.64 -8.18
CA GLU A 8 -0.16 -12.32 -9.49
C GLU A 8 -1.39 -11.96 -10.35
N LYS A 9 -2.60 -12.06 -9.78
CA LYS A 9 -3.85 -11.69 -10.49
C LYS A 9 -3.95 -10.21 -10.83
N LEU A 10 -3.26 -9.35 -10.08
CA LEU A 10 -3.16 -7.92 -10.38
C LEU A 10 -2.17 -7.64 -11.52
N GLY A 11 -1.42 -8.64 -12.00
CA GLY A 11 -0.34 -8.45 -12.99
C GLY A 11 0.87 -7.72 -12.40
N ALA A 12 1.02 -7.76 -11.07
CA ALA A 12 2.04 -7.06 -10.31
C ALA A 12 2.66 -8.01 -9.27
N PRO A 13 3.37 -9.08 -9.67
CA PRO A 13 3.93 -10.04 -8.72
C PRO A 13 4.86 -9.35 -7.71
N LEU A 14 4.85 -9.81 -6.46
CA LEU A 14 5.71 -9.26 -5.41
C LEU A 14 7.18 -9.61 -5.69
N ASN A 15 8.09 -8.65 -5.48
CA ASN A 15 9.53 -8.91 -5.60
C ASN A 15 10.02 -9.90 -4.54
N ASN A 16 9.45 -9.84 -3.33
CA ASN A 16 9.77 -10.75 -2.23
C ASN A 16 8.57 -10.98 -1.29
N LEU A 17 8.18 -12.23 -1.11
CA LEU A 17 7.01 -12.59 -0.30
C LEU A 17 7.14 -12.23 1.20
N ARG A 18 8.37 -12.10 1.72
CA ARG A 18 8.61 -11.86 3.15
C ARG A 18 8.53 -10.38 3.51
N TRP A 19 9.03 -9.49 2.65
CA TRP A 19 9.18 -8.07 3.00
C TRP A 19 8.56 -7.09 2.00
N SER A 20 8.16 -7.50 0.79
CA SER A 20 7.58 -6.56 -0.19
C SER A 20 6.22 -6.06 0.26
N TRP A 21 6.09 -4.76 0.48
CA TRP A 21 4.84 -4.10 0.82
C TRP A 21 3.95 -3.85 -0.38
N GLY A 22 4.47 -3.93 -1.59
CA GLY A 22 3.70 -3.72 -2.79
C GLY A 22 4.40 -4.20 -4.04
N SER A 23 3.85 -3.84 -5.18
CA SER A 23 4.48 -4.05 -6.47
C SER A 23 3.89 -3.08 -7.50
N VAL A 24 4.52 -3.04 -8.68
CA VAL A 24 4.14 -2.21 -9.81
C VAL A 24 3.75 -3.13 -10.96
N ARG A 25 2.57 -2.92 -11.52
CA ARG A 25 2.12 -3.65 -12.71
C ARG A 25 2.92 -3.17 -13.93
N ALA A 26 3.56 -4.11 -14.62
CA ALA A 26 4.45 -3.80 -15.73
C ALA A 26 3.74 -3.22 -16.97
N SER A 27 2.46 -3.56 -17.18
CA SER A 27 1.73 -3.14 -18.39
C SER A 27 1.35 -1.66 -18.41
N ASP A 28 1.14 -1.03 -17.25
CA ASP A 28 0.64 0.34 -17.17
C ASP A 28 1.26 1.18 -16.04
N GLY A 29 2.19 0.61 -15.26
CA GLY A 29 2.83 1.31 -14.15
C GLY A 29 1.96 1.49 -12.90
N THR A 30 0.78 0.85 -12.82
CA THR A 30 -0.10 0.94 -11.65
C THR A 30 0.59 0.37 -10.42
N VAL A 31 0.57 1.13 -9.32
CA VAL A 31 1.18 0.77 -8.04
C VAL A 31 0.15 0.12 -7.13
N PHE A 32 0.46 -1.06 -6.61
CA PHE A 32 -0.36 -1.74 -5.61
C PHE A 32 0.38 -1.81 -4.28
N MET A 33 -0.19 -1.27 -3.21
CA MET A 33 0.45 -1.24 -1.89
C MET A 33 -0.43 -1.88 -0.82
N ARG A 34 0.16 -2.77 -0.03
CA ARG A 34 -0.40 -3.22 1.25
C ARG A 34 -0.25 -2.12 2.28
N VAL A 35 -1.28 -1.92 3.09
CA VAL A 35 -1.32 -0.91 4.14
C VAL A 35 -1.99 -1.48 5.38
N TRP A 36 -1.59 -0.98 6.55
CA TRP A 36 -2.22 -1.37 7.81
C TRP A 36 -3.54 -0.59 7.99
N GLN A 37 -4.65 -1.31 8.14
CA GLN A 37 -5.98 -0.71 8.26
C GLN A 37 -6.11 0.25 9.45
N ASP A 38 -5.37 0.01 10.53
CA ASP A 38 -5.32 0.86 11.73
C ASP A 38 -4.45 2.12 11.53
N GLY A 39 -3.70 2.23 10.42
CA GLY A 39 -2.89 3.40 10.09
C GLY A 39 -3.65 4.56 9.46
N THR A 40 -4.95 4.71 9.73
CA THR A 40 -5.78 5.76 9.11
C THR A 40 -5.84 7.03 9.95
N GLN A 41 -5.85 8.18 9.30
CA GLN A 41 -5.97 9.49 9.95
C GLN A 41 -6.83 10.44 9.11
N LYS A 42 -7.53 11.38 9.76
CA LYS A 42 -8.21 12.49 9.08
C LYS A 42 -7.25 13.68 8.99
N ILE A 43 -7.00 14.19 7.79
CA ILE A 43 -6.16 15.35 7.50
C ILE A 43 -6.98 16.25 6.58
N ASP A 44 -7.21 17.50 6.97
CA ASP A 44 -8.03 18.48 6.22
C ASP A 44 -9.34 17.89 5.68
N GLU A 45 -10.08 17.28 6.59
CA GLU A 45 -11.38 16.62 6.35
C GLU A 45 -11.40 15.34 5.51
N LYS A 46 -10.33 15.05 4.78
CA LYS A 46 -10.15 13.82 4.01
C LYS A 46 -9.55 12.72 4.87
N ARG A 47 -9.83 11.46 4.48
CA ARG A 47 -9.26 10.28 5.14
C ARG A 47 -7.99 9.87 4.41
N PHE A 48 -6.92 9.69 5.16
CA PHE A 48 -5.64 9.22 4.67
C PHE A 48 -5.21 7.94 5.38
N ILE A 49 -4.25 7.24 4.79
CA ILE A 49 -3.56 6.10 5.39
C ILE A 49 -2.06 6.29 5.34
N TRP A 50 -1.37 5.91 6.41
CA TRP A 50 0.07 5.99 6.53
C TRP A 50 0.78 5.01 5.59
N ILE A 51 1.81 5.48 4.89
CA ILE A 51 2.58 4.69 3.92
C ILE A 51 4.03 4.50 4.34
N SER A 52 4.74 5.55 4.73
CA SER A 52 6.15 5.42 5.10
C SER A 52 6.62 6.67 5.81
N GLU A 53 7.60 6.54 6.68
CA GLU A 53 8.39 7.69 7.12
C GLU A 53 9.18 8.25 5.92
N GLU A 54 9.40 9.55 5.88
CA GLU A 54 10.20 10.21 4.85
C GLU A 54 11.66 9.74 4.89
N ASN A 55 12.15 9.50 6.11
CA ASN A 55 13.51 9.07 6.40
C ASN A 55 13.47 7.77 7.22
N PRO A 56 13.19 6.62 6.58
CA PRO A 56 13.17 5.34 7.27
C PRO A 56 14.58 4.91 7.69
N PRO A 57 14.70 3.94 8.62
CA PRO A 57 15.99 3.37 8.99
C PRO A 57 16.76 2.86 7.78
N ALA A 58 18.08 3.06 7.77
CA ALA A 58 18.93 2.56 6.71
C ALA A 58 18.86 1.03 6.60
N HIS A 59 18.95 0.52 5.37
CA HIS A 59 18.93 -0.91 5.04
C HIS A 59 17.61 -1.66 5.32
N ASP A 60 16.50 -0.94 5.49
CA ASP A 60 15.17 -1.55 5.47
C ASP A 60 14.64 -1.66 4.03
N LEU A 61 14.80 -2.84 3.44
CA LEU A 61 14.38 -3.13 2.06
C LEU A 61 12.88 -2.88 1.84
N GLY A 62 12.04 -3.12 2.84
CA GLY A 62 10.60 -2.90 2.76
C GLY A 62 10.26 -1.41 2.78
N ALA A 63 10.96 -0.64 3.61
CA ALA A 63 10.81 0.81 3.63
C ALA A 63 11.34 1.47 2.36
N ASP A 64 12.49 1.02 1.84
CA ASP A 64 13.05 1.46 0.56
C ASP A 64 12.08 1.19 -0.59
N GLU A 65 11.45 0.01 -0.62
CA GLU A 65 10.42 -0.33 -1.60
C GLU A 65 9.21 0.62 -1.50
N ARG A 66 8.72 0.88 -0.28
CA ARG A 66 7.62 1.83 -0.06
C ARG A 66 7.97 3.24 -0.54
N LEU A 67 9.17 3.73 -0.27
CA LEU A 67 9.62 5.03 -0.77
C LEU A 67 9.68 5.10 -2.30
N ARG A 68 10.07 4.01 -2.98
CA ARG A 68 10.01 3.97 -4.45
C ARG A 68 8.57 4.05 -4.95
N HIS A 69 7.64 3.35 -4.31
CA HIS A 69 6.21 3.46 -4.63
C HIS A 69 5.66 4.88 -4.39
N VAL A 70 6.02 5.53 -3.28
CA VAL A 70 5.68 6.93 -2.99
C VAL A 70 6.12 7.84 -4.14
N LYS A 71 7.37 7.71 -4.60
CA LYS A 71 7.90 8.51 -5.71
C LYS A 71 7.14 8.29 -7.02
N LEU A 72 6.75 7.05 -7.32
CA LEU A 72 5.94 6.74 -8.51
C LEU A 72 4.56 7.39 -8.42
N VAL A 73 3.91 7.34 -7.25
CA VAL A 73 2.60 7.96 -7.05
C VAL A 73 2.69 9.49 -7.13
N GLN A 74 3.73 10.09 -6.55
CA GLN A 74 4.02 11.52 -6.70
C GLN A 74 4.24 11.91 -8.17
N ALA A 75 4.85 11.03 -8.97
CA ALA A 75 5.02 11.22 -10.41
C ALA A 75 3.72 10.97 -11.22
N GLY A 76 2.61 10.66 -10.57
CA GLY A 76 1.29 10.51 -11.18
C GLY A 76 0.86 9.07 -11.49
N ALA A 77 1.61 8.05 -11.05
CA ALA A 77 1.19 6.67 -11.20
C ALA A 77 -0.13 6.41 -10.45
N ALA A 78 -1.05 5.70 -11.10
CA ALA A 78 -2.25 5.22 -10.44
C ALA A 78 -1.88 4.30 -9.27
N CYS A 79 -2.60 4.40 -8.15
CA CYS A 79 -2.35 3.53 -7.01
C CYS A 79 -3.62 2.97 -6.38
N TYR A 80 -3.52 1.68 -6.01
CA TYR A 80 -4.53 0.96 -5.25
C TYR A 80 -3.95 0.40 -3.95
N LEU A 81 -4.73 0.50 -2.89
CA LEU A 81 -4.35 0.17 -1.53
C LEU A 81 -5.09 -1.08 -1.07
N ILE A 82 -4.34 -2.08 -0.61
CA ILE A 82 -4.82 -3.36 -0.10
C ILE A 82 -4.78 -3.28 1.43
N MET A 83 -5.96 -3.28 2.04
CA MET A 83 -6.08 -3.17 3.50
C MET A 83 -5.70 -4.49 4.17
N CYS A 84 -4.69 -4.44 5.02
CA CYS A 84 -4.25 -5.54 5.88
C CYS A 84 -4.65 -5.26 7.33
N GLN A 85 -5.20 -6.29 7.98
CA GLN A 85 -5.47 -6.29 9.41
C GLN A 85 -4.30 -6.97 10.12
N ALA A 86 -3.76 -6.32 11.14
CA ALA A 86 -2.71 -6.90 11.99
C ALA A 86 -3.31 -7.94 12.96
N VAL A 87 -2.54 -8.97 13.31
CA VAL A 87 -2.87 -9.88 14.43
C VAL A 87 -2.87 -9.09 15.74
N ASP A 88 -1.84 -8.26 15.92
CA ASP A 88 -1.67 -7.34 17.03
C ASP A 88 -1.10 -6.03 16.48
N SER A 89 -1.82 -4.91 16.66
CA SER A 89 -1.39 -3.58 16.22
C SER A 89 -0.24 -3.01 17.07
N GLY A 90 0.00 -3.54 18.27
CA GLY A 90 1.10 -3.14 19.15
C GLY A 90 2.43 -3.86 18.86
N ALA A 91 2.41 -4.95 18.08
CA ALA A 91 3.58 -5.79 17.85
C ALA A 91 4.64 -5.12 16.96
N ALA A 92 5.92 -5.45 17.21
CA ALA A 92 7.06 -5.05 16.40
C ALA A 92 8.01 -6.25 16.18
N PRO A 93 8.05 -6.89 14.99
CA PRO A 93 7.26 -6.58 13.78
C PRO A 93 5.79 -7.06 13.87
N ARG A 94 4.91 -6.41 13.12
CA ARG A 94 3.49 -6.81 12.97
C ARG A 94 3.34 -7.97 11.99
N ALA A 95 2.41 -8.87 12.27
CA ALA A 95 2.00 -9.95 11.36
C ALA A 95 0.61 -9.69 10.77
N VAL A 96 0.40 -10.04 9.50
CA VAL A 96 -0.91 -9.91 8.84
C VAL A 96 -1.82 -11.04 9.29
N GLN A 97 -2.95 -10.70 9.92
CA GLN A 97 -4.02 -11.64 10.25
C GLN A 97 -4.86 -11.96 9.01
N THR A 98 -5.32 -10.90 8.33
CA THR A 98 -6.14 -11.00 7.12
C THR A 98 -5.95 -9.76 6.25
N PHE A 99 -6.49 -9.80 5.04
CA PHE A 99 -6.49 -8.68 4.10
C PHE A 99 -7.77 -8.72 3.26
N ASN A 100 -8.19 -7.57 2.72
CA ASN A 100 -9.36 -7.53 1.84
C ASN A 100 -9.04 -8.18 0.48
N ARG A 101 -9.74 -9.28 0.19
CA ARG A 101 -9.56 -10.09 -1.03
C ARG A 101 -10.54 -9.73 -2.16
N ASN A 102 -11.51 -8.87 -1.86
CA ASN A 102 -12.63 -8.58 -2.74
C ASN A 102 -12.58 -7.16 -3.29
N GLU A 103 -11.95 -6.24 -2.57
CA GLU A 103 -11.89 -4.82 -2.92
C GLU A 103 -10.51 -4.23 -2.57
N VAL A 104 -10.13 -3.22 -3.34
CA VAL A 104 -8.99 -2.34 -3.06
C VAL A 104 -9.50 -0.90 -2.93
N PHE A 105 -8.72 -0.04 -2.29
CA PHE A 105 -9.03 1.39 -2.27
C PHE A 105 -8.24 2.10 -3.37
N LYS A 106 -8.91 2.88 -4.21
CA LYS A 106 -8.23 3.82 -5.10
C LYS A 106 -7.61 4.94 -4.24
N SER A 107 -6.33 5.20 -4.44
CA SER A 107 -5.67 6.31 -3.75
C SER A 107 -6.02 7.64 -4.40
N GLY A 108 -5.91 8.70 -3.60
CA GLY A 108 -6.01 10.08 -4.05
C GLY A 108 -4.70 10.83 -3.89
N ASP A 109 -4.79 12.00 -3.28
CA ASP A 109 -3.65 12.87 -3.01
C ASP A 109 -2.62 12.18 -2.11
N ILE A 110 -1.34 12.43 -2.36
CA ILE A 110 -0.24 12.06 -1.47
C ILE A 110 0.28 13.30 -0.76
N VAL A 111 0.41 13.21 0.57
CA VAL A 111 0.87 14.33 1.40
C VAL A 111 1.99 13.89 2.33
N LEU A 112 2.90 14.82 2.62
CA LEU A 112 3.95 14.66 3.62
C LEU A 112 3.56 15.48 4.85
N VAL A 113 3.29 14.81 5.97
CA VAL A 113 2.84 15.45 7.22
C VAL A 113 3.66 14.90 8.38
N LYS A 114 4.32 15.79 9.12
CA LYS A 114 5.16 15.45 10.28
C LYS A 114 6.21 14.36 9.99
N GLY A 115 6.82 14.41 8.80
CA GLY A 115 7.88 13.47 8.41
C GLY A 115 7.38 12.11 7.91
N ALA A 116 6.08 11.94 7.67
CA ALA A 116 5.53 10.71 7.11
C ALA A 116 4.67 10.98 5.86
N TYR A 117 4.73 10.06 4.89
CA TYR A 117 3.90 10.03 3.70
C TYR A 117 2.54 9.37 3.98
N TRP A 118 1.49 10.04 3.53
CA TRP A 118 0.11 9.61 3.67
C TRP A 118 -0.59 9.63 2.31
N LEU A 119 -1.41 8.61 2.03
CA LEU A 119 -2.23 8.54 0.83
C LEU A 119 -3.72 8.67 1.16
N GLU A 120 -4.41 9.52 0.42
CA GLU A 120 -5.86 9.69 0.55
C GLU A 120 -6.58 8.40 0.17
N LEU A 121 -7.59 8.03 0.97
CA LEU A 121 -8.51 6.94 0.70
C LEU A 121 -9.77 7.49 0.01
N LYS A 122 -9.85 7.40 -1.33
CA LYS A 122 -10.99 7.93 -2.07
C LYS A 122 -12.20 7.00 -2.03
N GLY A 123 -12.07 5.81 -2.60
CA GLY A 123 -13.20 4.89 -2.78
C GLY A 123 -12.75 3.46 -2.99
N ARG A 124 -13.67 2.52 -2.74
CA ARG A 124 -13.45 1.10 -2.95
C ARG A 124 -13.72 0.71 -4.39
N VAL A 125 -12.90 -0.18 -4.92
CA VAL A 125 -13.02 -0.75 -6.25
C VAL A 125 -12.99 -2.27 -6.11
N PRO A 126 -13.95 -3.02 -6.68
CA PRO A 126 -13.90 -4.47 -6.70
C PRO A 126 -12.60 -4.97 -7.35
N LEU A 127 -11.95 -5.96 -6.72
CA LEU A 127 -10.66 -6.50 -7.17
C LEU A 127 -10.71 -6.96 -8.64
N ARG A 128 -11.83 -7.55 -9.06
CA ARG A 128 -12.06 -8.02 -10.43
C ARG A 128 -11.97 -6.93 -11.51
N GLU A 129 -12.15 -5.66 -11.14
CA GLU A 129 -12.09 -4.52 -12.07
C GLU A 129 -10.66 -4.00 -12.26
N VAL A 130 -9.72 -4.43 -11.41
CA VAL A 130 -8.31 -4.02 -11.46
C VAL A 130 -7.36 -5.17 -11.81
N CYS A 131 -7.82 -6.41 -11.80
CA CYS A 131 -7.06 -7.59 -12.22
C CYS A 131 -6.82 -7.63 -13.74
N VAL A 132 -5.84 -8.44 -14.14
CA VAL A 132 -5.55 -8.79 -15.54
C VAL A 132 -5.96 -10.23 -15.86
#